data_AF-A0AA37HZA0-F1
#
_entry.id   AF-A0AA37HZA0-F1
#
_cell.length_a   1.000
_cell.length_b   1.000
_cell.length_c   1.000
_cell.angle_alpha   90.00
_cell.angle_beta   90.00
_cell.angle_gamma   90.00
#
_symmetry.space_group_name_H-M   'P 1'
#
loop_
_entity.id
_entity.type
_entity.pdbx_description
1 polymer ?
#
loop_
_entity_poly.entity_id
_entity_poly.type
_entity_poly.pdbx_seq_one_letter_code
_entity_poly.pdbx_strand_id
1 'polypeptide(L)'
;MKTFLIVYSPTNNITELQARIRSLGDSFFFMDNHCLLSVQDDTMTAKQVFERLEGESKLNSIFVSAISTNVERGYWGSMSRDFWDWISAHQSNI
;
A
#
# COMPACT_ATOMS: atom_id res chain seq x y z
N MET A 1 -9.55 9.72 2.18
CA MET A 1 -8.56 8.66 2.49
C MET A 1 -8.73 7.50 1.52
N LYS A 2 -7.63 6.96 1.01
CA LYS A 2 -7.63 5.87 0.03
C LYS A 2 -6.52 4.88 0.33
N THR A 3 -6.81 3.60 0.16
CA THR A 3 -5.88 2.51 0.48
C THR A 3 -5.38 1.85 -0.79
N PHE A 4 -4.08 1.57 -0.84
CA PHE A 4 -3.43 0.86 -1.93
C PHE A 4 -2.76 -0.42 -1.44
N LEU A 5 -2.84 -1.48 -2.23
CA LEU A 5 -1.97 -2.64 -2.12
C LEU A 5 -0.75 -2.39 -3.00
N ILE A 6 0.43 -2.51 -2.42
CA ILE A 6 1.71 -2.48 -3.11
C ILE A 6 2.33 -3.86 -2.96
N VAL A 7 2.71 -4.47 -4.09
CA VAL A 7 3.50 -5.70 -4.14
C VAL A 7 4.78 -5.39 -4.87
N TYR A 8 5.92 -5.79 -4.33
CA TYR A 8 7.21 -5.53 -4.95
C TYR A 8 8.11 -6.77 -4.91
N SER A 9 9.11 -6.82 -5.78
CA SER A 9 10.15 -7.84 -5.71
C SER A 9 11.06 -7.59 -4.50
N PRO A 10 11.43 -8.61 -3.72
CA PRO A 10 12.45 -8.47 -2.68
C PRO A 10 13.80 -8.20 -3.35
N THR A 11 14.34 -6.99 -3.15
CA THR A 11 15.63 -6.57 -3.72
C THR A 11 16.50 -5.93 -2.65
N ASN A 12 17.78 -5.69 -2.98
CA ASN A 12 18.75 -5.05 -2.08
C ASN A 12 18.36 -3.61 -1.67
N ASN A 13 17.43 -2.98 -2.39
CA ASN A 13 16.98 -1.60 -2.14
C ASN A 13 15.67 -1.52 -1.36
N ILE A 14 15.29 -2.61 -0.66
CA ILE A 14 14.07 -2.70 0.14
C ILE A 14 13.91 -1.51 1.09
N THR A 15 14.97 -1.11 1.79
CA THR A 15 14.93 -0.03 2.80
C THR A 15 14.57 1.32 2.17
N GLU A 16 15.12 1.61 0.99
CA GLU A 16 14.83 2.85 0.27
C GLU A 16 13.38 2.86 -0.25
N LEU A 17 12.92 1.73 -0.82
CA LEU A 17 11.54 1.60 -1.26
C LEU A 17 10.56 1.78 -0.09
N GLN A 18 10.81 1.13 1.04
CA GLN A 18 9.97 1.28 2.23
C GLN A 18 9.99 2.71 2.78
N ALA A 19 11.12 3.41 2.71
CA ALA A 19 11.20 4.83 3.09
C ALA A 19 10.34 5.71 2.16
N ARG A 20 10.36 5.45 0.84
CA ARG A 20 9.47 6.12 -0.13
C ARG A 20 8.00 5.81 0.12
N ILE A 21 7.66 4.57 0.48
CA ILE A 21 6.27 4.21 0.82
C ILE A 21 5.80 4.99 2.06
N ARG A 22 6.62 5.02 3.12
CA ARG A 22 6.31 5.73 4.38
C ARG A 22 6.17 7.24 4.18
N SER A 23 6.83 7.84 3.19
CA SER A 23 6.68 9.28 2.93
C SER A 23 5.37 9.64 2.24
N LEU A 24 4.65 8.66 1.66
CA LEU A 24 3.35 8.87 1.02
C LEU A 24 2.18 8.83 2.01
N GLY A 25 2.33 8.11 3.13
CA GLY A 25 1.28 7.94 4.12
C GLY A 25 1.52 6.76 5.07
N ASP A 26 0.49 6.44 5.84
CA ASP A 26 0.52 5.35 6.80
C ASP A 26 0.66 4.01 6.08
N SER A 27 1.57 3.17 6.55
CA SER A 27 1.94 1.94 5.85
C SER A 27 2.01 0.74 6.79
N PHE A 28 1.53 -0.40 6.29
CA PHE A 28 1.58 -1.69 6.97
C PHE A 28 2.26 -2.71 6.06
N PHE A 29 3.47 -3.13 6.46
CA PHE A 29 4.29 -4.09 5.71
C PHE A 29 4.00 -5.51 6.18
N PHE A 30 3.81 -6.44 5.24
CA PHE A 30 3.53 -7.84 5.55
C PHE A 30 4.11 -8.76 4.47
N MET A 31 4.35 -10.03 4.83
CA MET A 31 4.91 -11.05 3.93
C MET A 31 6.21 -10.63 3.23
N ASP A 32 7.00 -9.73 3.85
CA ASP A 32 8.26 -9.12 3.37
C ASP A 32 8.19 -8.29 2.08
N ASN A 33 7.20 -8.54 1.22
CA ASN A 33 7.11 -7.99 -0.12
C ASN A 33 5.76 -7.33 -0.45
N HIS A 34 4.88 -7.21 0.54
CA HIS A 34 3.60 -6.53 0.44
C HIS A 34 3.53 -5.34 1.40
N CYS A 35 2.77 -4.32 0.98
CA CYS A 35 2.43 -3.18 1.82
C CYS A 35 1.00 -2.73 1.56
N LEU A 36 0.26 -2.44 2.62
CA LEU A 36 -0.90 -1.57 2.54
C LEU A 36 -0.43 -0.13 2.77
N LEU A 37 -0.86 0.79 1.92
CA LEU A 37 -0.58 2.22 2.03
C LEU A 37 -1.91 2.97 2.12
N SER A 38 -2.12 3.71 3.20
CA SER A 38 -3.24 4.64 3.34
C SER A 38 -2.76 6.06 3.13
N VAL A 39 -3.39 6.78 2.21
CA VAL A 39 -3.10 8.20 1.94
C VAL A 39 -4.33 9.05 2.26
N GLN A 40 -4.09 10.27 2.75
CA GLN A 40 -5.16 11.21 3.08
C GLN A 40 -5.89 11.70 1.82
N ASP A 41 -5.15 11.95 0.75
CA ASP A 41 -5.64 12.39 -0.56
C ASP A 41 -6.49 11.30 -1.25
N ASP A 42 -7.81 11.51 -1.32
CA ASP A 42 -8.75 10.58 -1.94
C ASP A 42 -8.74 10.58 -3.47
N THR A 43 -8.16 11.62 -4.09
CA THR A 43 -8.00 11.73 -5.55
C THR A 43 -6.81 10.94 -6.06
N MET A 44 -5.90 10.53 -5.15
CA MET A 44 -4.72 9.74 -5.47
C MET A 44 -5.08 8.50 -6.29
N THR A 45 -4.30 8.23 -7.33
CA THR A 45 -4.46 7.05 -8.19
C THR A 45 -3.31 6.05 -7.99
N ALA A 46 -3.56 4.78 -8.30
CA ALA A 46 -2.52 3.74 -8.22
C ALA A 46 -1.33 4.06 -9.14
N LYS A 47 -1.59 4.68 -10.30
CA LYS A 47 -0.56 5.17 -11.22
C LYS A 47 0.33 6.24 -10.56
N GLN A 48 -0.25 7.24 -9.90
CA GLN A 48 0.51 8.28 -9.22
C GLN A 48 1.31 7.74 -8.03
N VAL A 49 0.80 6.72 -7.34
CA VAL A 49 1.57 6.03 -6.30
C VAL A 49 2.76 5.30 -6.94
N PHE A 50 2.53 4.52 -7.99
CA PHE A 50 3.59 3.83 -8.72
C PHE A 50 4.69 4.79 -9.21
N GLU A 51 4.32 5.89 -9.86
CA GLU A 51 5.27 6.89 -10.38
C GLU A 51 6.14 7.51 -9.26
N ARG A 52 5.59 7.69 -8.06
CA ARG A 52 6.35 8.16 -6.90
C ARG A 52 7.28 7.09 -6.30
N LEU A 53 6.94 5.81 -6.47
CA LEU A 53 7.74 4.69 -5.94
C LEU A 53 8.88 4.29 -6.89
N GLU A 54 8.64 4.28 -8.20
CA GLU A 54 9.62 3.90 -9.23
C GLU A 54 10.91 4.74 -9.10
N GLY A 55 10.77 6.06 -8.91
CA GLY A 55 11.89 7.01 -8.90
C GLY A 55 12.84 6.81 -10.09
N GLU A 56 14.14 7.04 -9.90
CA GLU A 56 15.13 6.96 -11.01
C GLU A 56 15.64 5.53 -11.31
N SER A 57 15.38 4.57 -10.43
CA SER A 57 15.90 3.21 -10.51
C SER A 57 14.78 2.22 -10.87
N LYS A 58 14.67 1.91 -12.16
CA LYS A 58 13.70 0.94 -12.73
C LYS A 58 13.96 -0.53 -12.33
N LEU A 59 14.74 -0.79 -11.29
CA LEU A 59 15.25 -2.12 -10.96
C LEU A 59 14.25 -2.98 -10.18
N ASN A 60 13.14 -2.41 -9.71
CA ASN A 60 12.15 -3.14 -8.91
C ASN A 60 10.88 -3.39 -9.74
N SER A 61 10.45 -4.65 -9.83
CA SER A 61 9.07 -4.95 -10.22
C SER A 61 8.15 -4.48 -9.09
N ILE A 62 7.32 -3.48 -9.36
CA ILE A 62 6.35 -2.92 -8.42
C ILE A 62 4.97 -3.01 -9.06
N PHE A 63 4.01 -3.53 -8.31
CA PHE A 63 2.59 -3.55 -8.64
C PHE A 63 1.85 -2.71 -7.61
N VAL A 64 0.96 -1.83 -8.08
CA VAL A 64 0.12 -1.00 -7.22
C VAL A 64 -1.34 -1.15 -7.63
N SER A 65 -2.21 -1.47 -6.68
CA SER A 65 -3.65 -1.55 -6.88
C SER A 65 -4.38 -0.67 -5.86
N ALA A 66 -5.41 0.06 -6.30
CA ALA A 66 -6.32 0.73 -5.39
C ALA A 66 -7.30 -0.28 -4.81
N ILE A 67 -7.39 -0.33 -3.49
CA ILE A 67 -8.32 -1.21 -2.80
C ILE A 67 -9.62 -0.45 -2.58
N SER A 68 -10.75 -1.08 -2.95
CA SER A 68 -12.06 -0.51 -2.63
C SER A 68 -12.26 -0.47 -1.12
N THR A 69 -12.75 0.66 -0.61
CA THR A 69 -13.17 0.79 0.79
C THR A 69 -14.50 0.08 1.07
N ASN A 70 -15.25 -0.31 0.04
CA ASN A 70 -16.45 -1.14 0.19
C ASN A 70 -16.02 -2.59 0.48
N VAL A 71 -16.20 -3.04 1.73
CA VAL A 71 -15.79 -4.36 2.22
C VAL A 71 -16.33 -5.52 1.38
N GLU A 72 -17.56 -5.42 0.86
CA GLU A 72 -18.16 -6.46 0.02
C GLU A 72 -17.54 -6.55 -1.39
N ARG A 73 -16.79 -5.52 -1.80
CA ARG A 73 -16.16 -5.42 -3.12
C ARG A 73 -14.65 -5.18 -3.06
N GLY A 74 -14.09 -5.16 -1.87
CA GLY A 74 -12.72 -4.74 -1.61
C GLY A 74 -11.76 -5.93 -1.56
N TYR A 75 -11.84 -6.69 -0.48
CA TYR A 75 -10.87 -7.73 -0.14
C TYR A 75 -11.47 -8.68 0.88
N TRP A 76 -11.07 -9.96 0.81
CA TRP A 76 -11.47 -11.00 1.74
C TRP A 76 -10.33 -12.00 1.92
N GLY A 77 -10.15 -12.54 3.12
CA GLY A 77 -9.09 -13.49 3.40
C GLY A 77 -8.98 -13.87 4.87
N SER A 78 -7.94 -14.64 5.20
CA SER A 78 -7.55 -14.95 6.57
C SER A 78 -6.16 -14.37 6.81
N MET A 79 -6.06 -13.41 7.73
CA MET A 79 -4.83 -12.67 8.07
C MET A 79 -4.75 -12.45 9.58
N SER A 80 -3.59 -11.99 10.08
CA SER A 80 -3.40 -11.66 11.49
C SER A 80 -4.35 -10.55 11.96
N ARG A 81 -4.61 -10.49 13.27
CA ARG A 81 -5.46 -9.44 13.86
C ARG A 81 -4.91 -8.04 13.57
N ASP A 82 -3.60 -7.83 13.73
CA ASP A 82 -2.95 -6.53 13.52
C ASP A 82 -3.21 -5.96 12.11
N PHE A 83 -3.30 -6.82 11.10
CA PHE A 83 -3.65 -6.42 9.74
C PHE A 83 -5.09 -5.88 9.67
N TRP A 84 -6.04 -6.60 10.27
CA TRP A 84 -7.45 -6.18 10.29
C TRP A 84 -7.64 -4.91 11.11
N ASP A 85 -7.00 -4.81 12.27
CA ASP A 85 -7.04 -3.63 13.12
C ASP A 85 -6.49 -2.40 12.38
N TRP A 86 -5.38 -2.56 11.65
CA TRP A 86 -4.82 -1.50 10.82
C TRP A 86 -5.81 -1.05 9.75
N ILE A 87 -6.43 -2.00 9.05
CA ILE A 87 -7.44 -1.70 8.03
C ILE A 87 -8.62 -0.94 8.62
N SER A 88 -9.20 -1.43 9.71
CA SER A 88 -10.39 -0.81 10.32
C SER A 88 -10.11 0.61 10.81
N ALA A 89 -8.90 0.90 11.30
CA ALA A 89 -8.50 2.25 11.70
C ALA A 89 -8.38 3.23 10.51
N HIS A 90 -8.11 2.71 9.31
CA HIS A 90 -7.89 3.49 8.09
C HIS A 90 -9.04 3.35 7.07
N GLN A 91 -10.19 2.86 7.50
CA GLN A 91 -11.43 3.03 6.77
C GLN A 91 -12.19 4.20 7.40
N SER A 92 -12.50 5.22 6.59
CA SER A 92 -13.40 6.28 7.03
C SER A 92 -14.71 5.63 7.48
N ASN A 93 -15.07 5.80 8.77
CA ASN A 93 -16.41 5.49 9.25
C ASN A 93 -17.39 6.20 8.32
N ILE A 94 -18.20 5.42 7.60
CA ILE A 94 -19.32 5.91 6.80
C ILE A 94 -20.39 6.42 7.75
#